data_AF-A0A1F6GEN2-F1
#
_entry.id   AF-A0A1F6GEN2-F1
#
_cell.length_a   1.000
_cell.length_b   1.000
_cell.length_c   1.000
_cell.angle_alpha   90.00
_cell.angle_beta   90.00
_cell.angle_gamma   90.00
#
_symmetry.space_group_name_H-M   'P 1'
#
loop_
_entity.id
_entity.type
_entity.pdbx_description
1 polymer ?
#
loop_
_entity_poly.entity_id
_entity_poly.type
_entity_poly.pdbx_seq_one_letter_code
_entity_poly.pdbx_strand_id
1 'polypeptide(L)'
;MNLPDIALAPKYSREVYFSLLTHMAHVDENLDESEVELLKSEAKRLGLNETDAETIMARGKMDESEVDRGFDAIRKERMEYSFLLDLIFMAMADGFLHDNERVYLAKINDRVAVSRADFHSLVYFAQSSLGVKSPDEIDPMVEYMIENFFRWARQDHVRLYRQTTFALNEEVDLFLKNEL
;
A
#
# COMPACT_ATOMS: atom_id res chain seq x y z
N MET A 1 -3.82 1.35 18.59
CA MET A 1 -4.97 1.74 17.74
C MET A 1 -5.53 0.43 17.24
N ASN A 2 -6.79 0.09 17.49
CA ASN A 2 -7.32 -1.16 16.93
C ASN A 2 -7.50 -1.00 15.43
N LEU A 3 -6.48 -1.38 14.66
CA LEU A 3 -6.56 -1.38 13.20
C LEU A 3 -7.66 -2.34 12.75
N PRO A 4 -8.60 -1.91 11.89
CA PRO A 4 -9.54 -2.81 11.25
C PRO A 4 -8.81 -3.87 10.43
N ASP A 5 -9.43 -5.03 10.32
CA ASP A 5 -8.95 -6.13 9.50
C ASP A 5 -9.56 -5.99 8.10
N ILE A 6 -8.73 -5.77 7.07
CA ILE A 6 -9.20 -5.58 5.69
C ILE A 6 -9.84 -6.88 5.18
N ALA A 7 -9.44 -8.05 5.70
CA ALA A 7 -10.01 -9.34 5.31
C ALA A 7 -11.49 -9.47 5.71
N LEU A 8 -11.97 -8.63 6.64
CA LEU A 8 -13.39 -8.53 6.99
C LEU A 8 -14.19 -7.65 6.02
N ALA A 9 -13.53 -6.92 5.11
CA ALA A 9 -14.21 -6.17 4.07
C ALA A 9 -14.86 -7.12 3.04
N PRO A 10 -15.90 -6.66 2.32
CA PRO A 10 -16.53 -7.45 1.27
C PRO A 10 -15.51 -8.02 0.29
N LYS A 11 -15.66 -9.29 -0.10
CA LYS A 11 -14.75 -9.98 -1.03
C LYS A 11 -14.47 -9.14 -2.29
N TYR A 12 -15.54 -8.59 -2.86
CA TYR A 12 -15.46 -7.70 -4.02
C TYR A 12 -14.51 -6.51 -3.83
N SER A 13 -14.57 -5.84 -2.67
CA SER A 13 -13.70 -4.69 -2.40
C SER A 13 -12.23 -5.09 -2.30
N ARG A 14 -11.95 -6.27 -1.74
CA ARG A 14 -10.60 -6.84 -1.64
C ARG A 14 -10.05 -7.26 -3.01
N GLU A 15 -10.88 -7.86 -3.85
CA GLU A 15 -10.55 -8.20 -5.24
C GLU A 15 -10.28 -6.94 -6.07
N VAL A 16 -11.10 -5.90 -5.89
CA VAL A 16 -10.90 -4.60 -6.55
C VAL A 16 -9.58 -3.95 -6.10
N TYR A 17 -9.30 -3.94 -4.80
CA TYR A 17 -8.04 -3.43 -4.25
C TYR A 17 -6.84 -4.12 -4.91
N PHE A 18 -6.87 -5.45 -4.94
CA PHE A 18 -5.81 -6.24 -5.53
C PHE A 18 -5.71 -6.08 -7.06
N SER A 19 -6.85 -5.93 -7.74
CA SER A 19 -6.90 -5.68 -9.19
C SER A 19 -6.29 -4.33 -9.54
N LEU A 20 -6.57 -3.30 -8.75
CA LEU A 20 -5.93 -2.00 -8.92
C LEU A 20 -4.42 -2.08 -8.67
N LEU A 21 -3.97 -2.70 -7.58
CA LEU A 21 -2.53 -2.90 -7.32
C LEU A 21 -1.84 -3.59 -8.52
N THR A 22 -2.41 -4.70 -8.97
CA THR A 22 -1.92 -5.48 -10.11
C THR A 22 -1.87 -4.64 -11.38
N HIS A 23 -2.94 -3.89 -11.66
CA HIS A 23 -3.02 -3.02 -12.84
C HIS A 23 -1.93 -1.95 -12.84
N MET A 24 -1.64 -1.39 -11.67
CA MET A 24 -0.65 -0.32 -11.48
C MET A 24 0.77 -0.87 -11.64
N ALA A 25 1.03 -2.08 -11.13
CA ALA A 25 2.29 -2.76 -11.33
C ALA A 25 2.54 -3.11 -12.82
N HIS A 26 1.50 -3.28 -13.64
CA HIS A 26 1.62 -3.53 -15.09
C HIS A 26 1.77 -2.28 -15.97
N VAL A 27 1.91 -1.08 -15.38
CA VAL A 27 1.89 0.19 -16.15
C VAL A 27 3.07 0.31 -17.10
N ASP A 28 4.23 -0.24 -16.74
CA ASP A 28 5.45 -0.26 -17.56
C ASP A 28 5.60 -1.53 -18.44
N GLU A 29 4.55 -2.35 -18.46
CA GLU A 29 4.38 -3.57 -19.26
C GLU A 29 5.23 -4.78 -18.86
N ASN A 30 6.08 -4.71 -17.83
CA ASN A 30 6.85 -5.87 -17.36
C ASN A 30 6.86 -5.96 -15.84
N LEU A 31 6.19 -6.97 -15.28
CA LEU A 31 6.39 -7.33 -13.89
C LEU A 31 7.69 -8.12 -13.74
N ASP A 32 8.58 -7.64 -12.88
CA ASP A 32 9.74 -8.44 -12.47
C ASP A 32 9.38 -9.48 -11.39
N GLU A 33 10.32 -10.37 -11.08
CA GLU A 33 10.10 -11.44 -10.08
C GLU A 33 9.83 -10.87 -8.68
N SER A 34 10.43 -9.74 -8.32
CA SER A 34 10.24 -9.11 -7.01
C SER A 34 8.83 -8.51 -6.86
N GLU A 35 8.31 -7.88 -7.92
CA GLU A 35 6.95 -7.34 -7.95
C GLU A 35 5.90 -8.45 -7.91
N VAL A 36 6.15 -9.57 -8.61
CA VAL A 36 5.29 -10.76 -8.56
C VAL A 36 5.22 -11.33 -7.14
N GLU A 37 6.35 -11.44 -6.45
CA GLU A 37 6.38 -11.94 -5.06
C GLU A 37 5.69 -10.96 -4.09
N LEU A 38 5.85 -9.65 -4.30
CA LEU A 38 5.10 -8.64 -3.54
C LEU A 38 3.59 -8.76 -3.77
N LEU A 39 3.13 -8.89 -5.01
CA LEU A 39 1.72 -9.08 -5.32
C LEU A 39 1.15 -10.36 -4.69
N LYS A 40 1.90 -11.47 -4.70
CA LYS A 40 1.47 -12.70 -4.00
C LYS A 40 1.36 -12.50 -2.49
N SER A 41 2.32 -11.79 -1.89
CA SER A 41 2.28 -11.43 -0.46
C SER A 41 1.05 -10.58 -0.14
N GLU A 42 0.76 -9.58 -0.99
CA GLU A 42 -0.42 -8.72 -0.84
C GLU A 42 -1.74 -9.47 -1.00
N ALA A 43 -1.85 -10.36 -1.99
CA ALA A 43 -3.03 -11.21 -2.15
C ALA A 43 -3.31 -12.04 -0.88
N LYS A 44 -2.27 -12.63 -0.29
CA LYS A 44 -2.36 -13.38 0.95
C LYS A 44 -2.79 -12.49 2.12
N ARG A 45 -2.23 -11.28 2.25
CA ARG A 45 -2.60 -10.30 3.28
C ARG A 45 -4.07 -9.92 3.16
N LEU A 46 -4.54 -9.65 1.95
CA LEU A 46 -5.95 -9.36 1.64
C LEU A 46 -6.88 -10.57 1.85
N GLY A 47 -6.36 -11.76 2.18
CA GLY A 47 -7.16 -12.96 2.38
C GLY A 47 -7.85 -13.43 1.10
N LEU A 48 -7.23 -13.21 -0.06
CA LEU A 48 -7.62 -13.80 -1.33
C LEU A 48 -7.09 -15.24 -1.39
N ASN A 49 -7.84 -16.13 -2.03
CA ASN A 49 -7.31 -17.45 -2.34
C ASN A 49 -6.37 -17.35 -3.55
N GLU A 50 -5.50 -18.35 -3.69
CA GLU A 50 -4.47 -18.40 -4.74
C GLU A 50 -5.07 -18.31 -6.15
N THR A 51 -6.16 -19.03 -6.42
CA THR A 51 -6.81 -19.04 -7.74
C THR A 51 -7.37 -17.68 -8.13
N ASP A 52 -8.03 -16.96 -7.20
CA ASP A 52 -8.55 -15.62 -7.45
C ASP A 52 -7.41 -14.63 -7.70
N ALA A 53 -6.33 -14.72 -6.91
CA ALA A 53 -5.15 -13.87 -7.06
C ALA A 53 -4.44 -14.10 -8.40
N GLU A 54 -4.19 -15.35 -8.78
CA GLU A 54 -3.60 -15.71 -10.07
C GLU A 54 -4.47 -15.24 -11.24
N THR A 55 -5.79 -15.34 -11.12
CA THR A 55 -6.73 -14.87 -12.16
C THR A 55 -6.63 -13.36 -12.35
N ILE A 56 -6.56 -12.60 -11.24
CA ILE A 56 -6.42 -11.14 -11.27
C ILE A 56 -5.05 -10.75 -11.84
N MET A 57 -3.98 -11.41 -11.40
CA MET A 57 -2.61 -11.18 -11.90
C MET A 57 -2.49 -11.47 -13.40
N ALA A 58 -3.03 -12.61 -13.86
CA ALA A 58 -3.01 -13.01 -15.26
C ALA A 58 -3.83 -12.08 -16.16
N ARG A 59 -4.88 -11.45 -15.63
CA ARG A 59 -5.64 -10.42 -16.35
C ARG A 59 -4.76 -9.18 -16.61
N GLY A 60 -3.94 -8.79 -15.64
CA GLY A 60 -2.96 -7.72 -15.75
C GLY A 60 -3.55 -6.32 -15.86
N LYS A 61 -4.19 -5.98 -16.97
CA LYS A 61 -4.69 -4.62 -17.27
C LYS A 61 -6.21 -4.50 -17.08
N MET A 62 -6.64 -3.35 -16.57
CA MET A 62 -8.03 -2.94 -16.44
C MET A 62 -8.32 -1.85 -17.48
N ASP A 63 -9.56 -1.75 -17.95
CA ASP A 63 -9.98 -0.58 -18.73
C ASP A 63 -10.26 0.63 -17.82
N GLU A 64 -10.28 1.83 -18.39
CA GLU A 64 -10.45 3.08 -17.63
C GLU A 64 -11.74 3.08 -16.78
N SER A 65 -12.83 2.50 -17.30
CA SER A 65 -14.11 2.45 -16.61
C SER A 65 -14.10 1.50 -15.42
N GLU A 66 -13.29 0.44 -15.48
CA GLU A 66 -13.07 -0.47 -14.37
C GLU A 66 -12.16 0.14 -13.33
N VAL A 67 -11.12 0.87 -13.75
CA VAL A 67 -10.23 1.60 -12.85
C VAL A 67 -11.01 2.63 -12.04
N ASP A 68 -11.85 3.44 -12.69
CA ASP A 68 -12.66 4.45 -12.01
C ASP A 68 -13.65 3.83 -11.01
N ARG A 69 -14.35 2.77 -11.41
CA ARG A 69 -15.23 2.01 -10.49
C ARG A 69 -14.46 1.40 -9.34
N GLY A 70 -13.22 0.98 -9.59
CA GLY A 70 -12.34 0.45 -8.57
C GLY A 70 -12.03 1.50 -7.50
N PHE A 71 -11.62 2.70 -7.92
CA PHE A 71 -11.36 3.82 -7.01
C PHE A 71 -12.61 4.26 -6.24
N ASP A 72 -13.79 4.21 -6.85
CA ASP A 72 -15.05 4.44 -6.15
C ASP A 72 -15.28 3.43 -5.02
N ALA A 73 -15.00 2.15 -5.25
CA ALA A 73 -15.13 1.12 -4.24
C ALA A 73 -14.12 1.30 -3.08
N ILE A 74 -12.86 1.65 -3.39
CA ILE A 74 -11.83 1.96 -2.39
C ILE A 74 -12.29 3.09 -1.47
N ARG A 75 -12.80 4.20 -2.04
CA ARG A 75 -13.30 5.34 -1.27
C ARG A 75 -14.52 4.98 -0.44
N LYS A 76 -15.45 4.20 -1.01
CA LYS A 76 -16.67 3.77 -0.32
C LYS A 76 -16.36 2.95 0.94
N GLU A 77 -15.38 2.05 0.86
CA GLU A 77 -14.96 1.22 2.00
C GLU A 77 -13.94 1.93 2.91
N ARG A 78 -13.53 3.15 2.55
CA ARG A 78 -12.52 3.96 3.25
C ARG A 78 -11.17 3.24 3.35
N MET A 79 -10.65 2.80 2.21
CA MET A 79 -9.38 2.07 2.08
C MET A 79 -8.26 2.92 1.47
N GLU A 80 -8.52 4.19 1.17
CA GLU A 80 -7.65 5.09 0.41
C GLU A 80 -6.22 5.19 0.96
N TYR A 81 -6.06 5.30 2.28
CA TYR A 81 -4.74 5.47 2.91
C TYR A 81 -3.90 4.21 2.86
N SER A 82 -4.50 3.06 3.19
CA SER A 82 -3.84 1.77 3.06
C SER A 82 -3.47 1.49 1.62
N PHE A 83 -4.39 1.75 0.69
CA PHE A 83 -4.18 1.53 -0.73
C PHE A 83 -3.01 2.36 -1.27
N LEU A 84 -2.98 3.65 -0.94
CA LEU A 84 -1.86 4.51 -1.33
C LEU A 84 -0.55 4.07 -0.71
N LEU A 85 -0.54 3.67 0.57
CA LEU A 85 0.68 3.26 1.24
C LEU A 85 1.25 1.98 0.63
N ASP A 86 0.40 0.99 0.36
CA ASP A 86 0.81 -0.25 -0.32
C ASP A 86 1.34 0.04 -1.73
N LEU A 87 0.70 0.94 -2.48
CA LEU A 87 1.21 1.37 -3.78
C LEU A 87 2.58 2.08 -3.68
N ILE A 88 2.78 2.91 -2.67
CA ILE A 88 4.07 3.58 -2.46
C ILE A 88 5.16 2.54 -2.18
N PHE A 89 4.91 1.55 -1.31
CA PHE A 89 5.88 0.48 -1.05
C PHE A 89 6.15 -0.38 -2.28
N MET A 90 5.12 -0.68 -3.08
CA MET A 90 5.27 -1.41 -4.33
C MET A 90 6.14 -0.64 -5.33
N ALA A 91 5.91 0.66 -5.50
CA ALA A 91 6.73 1.53 -6.33
C ALA A 91 8.15 1.75 -5.77
N MET A 92 8.42 1.31 -4.55
CA MET A 92 9.73 1.40 -3.90
C MET A 92 10.39 0.04 -3.70
N ALA A 93 9.87 -1.01 -4.34
CA ALA A 93 10.36 -2.38 -4.23
C ALA A 93 11.85 -2.50 -4.59
N ASP A 94 12.31 -1.71 -5.55
CA ASP A 94 13.71 -1.64 -6.01
C ASP A 94 14.63 -0.81 -5.09
N GLY A 95 14.07 -0.21 -4.04
CA GLY A 95 14.77 0.59 -3.03
C GLY A 95 14.75 2.10 -3.25
N PHE A 96 14.11 2.61 -4.32
CA PHE A 96 13.97 4.06 -4.53
C PHE A 96 12.60 4.41 -5.11
N LEU A 97 12.20 5.68 -5.00
CA LEU A 97 10.99 6.18 -5.67
C LEU A 97 11.39 7.18 -6.75
N HIS A 98 11.34 6.74 -8.01
CA HIS A 98 11.70 7.49 -9.20
C HIS A 98 10.69 8.61 -9.51
N ASP A 99 11.12 9.64 -10.24
CA ASP A 99 10.26 10.80 -10.53
C ASP A 99 8.99 10.43 -11.31
N ASN A 100 9.08 9.43 -12.20
CA ASN A 100 7.93 8.96 -12.98
C ASN A 100 6.88 8.29 -12.07
N GLU A 101 7.32 7.50 -11.09
CA GLU A 101 6.44 6.85 -10.10
C GLU A 101 5.80 7.90 -9.19
N ARG A 102 6.54 8.94 -8.78
CA ARG A 102 5.97 10.06 -8.02
C ARG A 102 4.85 10.76 -8.77
N VAL A 103 5.08 11.07 -10.05
CA VAL A 103 4.07 11.70 -10.91
C VAL A 103 2.86 10.77 -11.07
N TYR A 104 3.09 9.47 -11.20
CA TYR A 104 2.02 8.49 -11.30
C TYR A 104 1.20 8.38 -10.01
N LEU A 105 1.86 8.18 -8.86
CA LEU A 105 1.23 8.15 -7.54
C LEU A 105 0.45 9.43 -7.23
N ALA A 106 0.94 10.60 -7.66
CA ALA A 106 0.20 11.85 -7.52
C ALA A 106 -1.12 11.85 -8.32
N LYS A 107 -1.12 11.29 -9.55
CA LYS A 107 -2.37 11.11 -10.33
C LYS A 107 -3.33 10.12 -9.66
N ILE A 108 -2.81 9.08 -9.00
CA ILE A 108 -3.63 8.14 -8.25
C ILE A 108 -4.21 8.79 -7.00
N ASN A 109 -3.42 9.61 -6.30
CA ASN A 109 -3.88 10.40 -5.16
C ASN A 109 -5.08 11.28 -5.53
N ASP A 110 -5.07 11.90 -6.72
CA ASP A 110 -6.19 12.68 -7.22
C ASP A 110 -7.49 11.84 -7.40
N ARG A 111 -7.38 10.54 -7.68
CA ARG A 111 -8.53 9.62 -7.81
C ARG A 111 -9.07 9.16 -6.46
N VAL A 112 -8.19 8.82 -5.51
CA VAL A 112 -8.63 8.42 -4.15
C VAL A 112 -9.00 9.62 -3.26
N ALA A 113 -8.64 10.84 -3.68
CA ALA A 113 -8.97 12.11 -3.02
C ALA A 113 -8.41 12.26 -1.59
N VAL A 114 -7.20 11.76 -1.36
CA VAL A 114 -6.43 12.04 -0.13
C VAL A 114 -5.75 13.41 -0.27
N SER A 115 -5.67 14.16 0.84
CA SER A 115 -5.09 15.50 0.79
C SER A 115 -3.60 15.44 0.42
N ARG A 116 -3.09 16.48 -0.24
CA ARG A 116 -1.66 16.52 -0.61
C ARG A 116 -0.73 16.47 0.61
N ALA A 117 -1.16 17.04 1.74
CA ALA A 117 -0.40 17.00 2.97
C ALA A 117 -0.29 15.56 3.49
N ASP A 118 -1.41 14.83 3.50
CA ASP A 118 -1.45 13.45 3.95
C ASP A 118 -0.69 12.51 3.01
N PHE A 119 -0.80 12.73 1.69
CA PHE A 119 -0.02 12.00 0.70
C PHE A 119 1.49 12.16 0.92
N HIS A 120 1.95 13.38 1.21
CA HIS A 120 3.35 13.60 1.57
C HIS A 120 3.75 12.86 2.86
N SER A 121 2.87 12.83 3.87
CA SER A 121 3.12 12.06 5.10
C SER A 121 3.29 10.56 4.83
N LEU A 122 2.46 9.99 3.96
CA LEU A 122 2.57 8.57 3.55
C LEU A 122 3.89 8.30 2.83
N VAL A 123 4.26 9.13 1.85
CA VAL A 123 5.51 8.98 1.09
C VAL A 123 6.71 9.11 2.03
N TYR A 124 6.71 10.12 2.91
CA TYR A 124 7.83 10.37 3.80
C TYR A 124 8.02 9.25 4.83
N PHE A 125 6.91 8.69 5.32
CA PHE A 125 6.94 7.50 6.15
C PHE A 125 7.54 6.29 5.42
N ALA A 126 7.04 5.97 4.22
CA ALA A 126 7.55 4.83 3.45
C ALA A 126 9.04 4.96 3.14
N GLN A 127 9.50 6.17 2.77
CA GLN A 127 10.92 6.46 2.58
C GLN A 127 11.76 6.27 3.84
N SER A 128 11.20 6.60 5.01
CA SER A 128 11.90 6.46 6.29
C SER A 128 12.04 5.00 6.70
N SER A 129 11.02 4.16 6.46
CA SER A 129 11.05 2.74 6.85
C SER A 129 11.75 1.83 5.83
N LEU A 130 11.89 2.25 4.57
CA LEU A 130 12.48 1.45 3.50
C LEU A 130 13.89 0.91 3.82
N GLY A 131 14.72 1.74 4.44
CA GLY A 131 16.12 1.42 4.72
C GLY A 131 16.34 0.59 6.00
N VAL A 132 15.27 0.33 6.76
CA VAL A 132 15.36 -0.40 8.03
C VAL A 132 15.48 -1.89 7.76
N LYS A 133 16.60 -2.48 8.18
CA LYS A 133 16.90 -3.90 7.96
C LYS A 133 16.43 -4.80 9.11
N SER A 134 16.38 -4.26 10.32
CA SER A 134 15.96 -4.95 11.54
C SER A 134 15.41 -3.92 12.54
N PRO A 135 14.44 -4.30 13.39
CA PRO A 135 13.95 -3.44 14.46
C PRO A 135 15.05 -2.91 15.39
N ASP A 136 16.09 -3.71 15.64
CA ASP A 136 17.21 -3.34 16.52
C ASP A 136 18.17 -2.31 15.89
N GLU A 137 18.06 -2.07 14.58
CA GLU A 137 18.92 -1.16 13.81
C GLU A 137 18.21 0.15 13.44
N ILE A 138 17.03 0.43 13.99
CA ILE A 138 16.31 1.67 13.72
C ILE A 138 17.10 2.84 14.34
N ASP A 139 17.65 3.71 13.49
CA ASP A 139 18.31 4.93 13.93
C ASP A 139 17.30 5.86 14.64
N PRO A 140 17.67 6.57 15.72
CA PRO A 140 16.77 7.45 16.47
C PRO A 140 16.05 8.51 15.63
N MET A 141 16.65 8.98 14.54
CA MET A 141 15.98 9.91 13.62
C MET A 141 14.85 9.22 12.87
N VAL A 142 15.06 7.99 12.40
CA VAL A 142 14.04 7.19 11.72
C VAL A 142 12.94 6.79 12.69
N GLU A 143 13.29 6.40 13.91
CA GLU A 143 12.33 6.12 14.98
C GLU A 143 11.40 7.31 15.24
N TYR A 144 11.97 8.50 15.46
CA TYR A 144 11.20 9.73 15.64
C TYR A 144 10.26 10.02 14.46
N MET A 145 10.71 9.73 13.23
CA MET A 145 9.91 9.91 12.03
C MET A 145 8.71 8.95 11.98
N ILE A 146 8.94 7.67 12.28
CA ILE A 146 7.93 6.63 12.36
C ILE A 146 6.91 6.96 13.47
N GLU A 147 7.37 7.38 14.65
CA GLU A 147 6.49 7.79 15.74
C GLU A 147 5.59 8.97 15.36
N ASN A 148 6.14 9.98 14.68
CA ASN A 148 5.36 11.14 14.23
C ASN A 148 4.30 10.74 13.21
N PHE A 149 4.62 9.82 12.29
CA PHE A 149 3.64 9.27 11.37
C PHE A 149 2.49 8.60 12.12
N PHE A 150 2.77 7.73 13.08
CA PHE A 150 1.70 7.07 13.86
C PHE A 150 0.92 8.04 14.74
N ARG A 151 1.58 9.06 15.29
CA ARG A 151 0.89 10.14 16.02
C ARG A 151 -0.08 10.89 15.11
N TRP A 152 0.37 11.29 13.93
CA TRP A 152 -0.45 11.93 12.91
C TRP A 152 -1.64 11.04 12.49
N ALA A 153 -1.38 9.79 12.13
CA ALA A 153 -2.42 8.85 11.69
C ALA A 153 -3.51 8.65 12.76
N ARG A 154 -3.12 8.63 14.04
CA ARG A 154 -4.07 8.55 15.17
C ARG A 154 -4.87 9.83 15.36
N GLN A 155 -4.26 11.00 15.19
CA GLN A 155 -4.90 12.32 15.39
C GLN A 155 -5.88 12.66 14.27
N ASP A 156 -5.50 12.42 13.02
CA ASP A 156 -6.29 12.81 11.84
C ASP A 156 -7.31 11.73 11.42
N HIS A 157 -7.53 10.73 12.28
CA HIS A 157 -8.45 9.61 12.04
C HIS A 157 -8.19 8.87 10.72
N VAL A 158 -6.92 8.77 10.35
CA VAL A 158 -6.46 8.05 9.17
C VAL A 158 -6.79 6.56 9.34
N ARG A 159 -7.54 6.00 8.39
CA ARG A 159 -8.00 4.61 8.46
C ARG A 159 -7.00 3.70 7.75
N LEU A 160 -6.03 3.21 8.51
CA LEU A 160 -5.13 2.13 8.10
C LEU A 160 -5.72 0.77 8.50
N TYR A 161 -5.27 -0.30 7.85
CA TYR A 161 -5.72 -1.67 8.13
C TYR A 161 -4.53 -2.53 8.60
N ARG A 162 -4.82 -3.62 9.31
CA ARG A 162 -3.77 -4.55 9.81
C ARG A 162 -2.87 -5.09 8.71
N GLN A 163 -3.42 -5.20 7.51
CA GLN A 163 -2.76 -5.74 6.33
C GLN A 163 -1.88 -4.74 5.61
N THR A 164 -2.03 -3.45 5.88
CA THR A 164 -1.24 -2.40 5.23
C THR A 164 0.24 -2.63 5.46
N THR A 165 1.03 -2.44 4.41
CA THR A 165 2.49 -2.50 4.45
C THR A 165 3.03 -1.28 5.17
N PHE A 166 3.91 -1.51 6.14
CA PHE A 166 4.67 -0.49 6.85
C PHE A 166 6.17 -0.59 6.59
N ALA A 167 6.66 -1.74 6.10
CA ALA A 167 8.01 -1.93 5.59
C ALA A 167 8.07 -3.08 4.56
N LEU A 168 9.08 -3.06 3.69
CA LEU A 168 9.36 -4.16 2.76
C LEU A 168 9.97 -5.38 3.47
N ASN A 169 10.74 -5.14 4.53
CA ASN A 169 11.25 -6.20 5.40
C ASN A 169 10.11 -6.72 6.31
N GLU A 170 9.81 -8.02 6.26
CA GLU A 170 8.70 -8.63 6.99
C GLU A 170 8.84 -8.52 8.51
N GLU A 171 10.06 -8.66 9.05
CA GLU A 171 10.32 -8.53 10.49
C GLU A 171 10.04 -7.10 10.98
N VAL A 172 10.51 -6.11 10.23
CA VAL A 172 10.27 -4.69 10.52
C VAL A 172 8.80 -4.35 10.36
N ASP A 173 8.14 -4.85 9.31
CA ASP A 173 6.70 -4.63 9.08
C ASP A 173 5.86 -5.15 10.25
N LEU A 174 6.15 -6.36 10.73
CA LEU A 174 5.50 -6.95 11.90
C LEU A 174 5.78 -6.15 13.18
N PHE A 175 7.01 -5.70 13.39
CA PHE A 175 7.38 -4.85 14.52
C PHE A 175 6.56 -3.54 14.51
N LEU A 176 6.55 -2.81 13.39
CA LEU A 176 5.82 -1.56 13.25
C LEU A 176 4.31 -1.71 13.41
N LYS A 177 3.74 -2.84 12.97
CA LYS A 177 2.32 -3.17 13.19
C LYS A 177 1.98 -3.38 14.67
N ASN A 178 2.92 -3.87 15.47
CA ASN A 178 2.71 -4.11 16.91
C ASN A 178 2.82 -2.82 17.75
N GLU A 179 3.52 -1.80 17.26
CA GLU A 179 3.62 -0.48 17.89
C GLU A 179 2.32 0.36 17.76
N LEU A 180 1.37 -0.09 16.92
CA LEU A 180 0.18 0.68 16.54
C LEU A 180 -0.98 0.64 17.53
#